data_AF-A0A948YZX2-F1
#
_entry.id   AF-A0A948YZX2-F1
#
_cell.length_a   1.000
_cell.length_b   1.000
_cell.length_c   1.000
_cell.angle_alpha   90.00
_cell.angle_beta   90.00
_cell.angle_gamma   90.00
#
_symmetry.space_group_name_H-M   'P 1'
#
loop_
_entity.id
_entity.type
_entity.pdbx_description
1 polymer ?
#
loop_
_entity_poly.entity_id
_entity_poly.type
_entity_poly.pdbx_seq_one_letter_code
_entity_poly.pdbx_strand_id
1 'polypeptide(L)'
;MSIPEGTLSLIVAIGASLTMLVGLWLVFDRLKKKDQGFGPNSLKALGIVLFIPALLMVSVSVKDFKTETLAALLGTVAGYVLSQSKGDDT
;
A
#
# COMPACT_ATOMS: atom_id res chain seq x y z
N MET A 1 4.30 -20.38 22.58
CA MET A 1 3.35 -19.38 23.09
C MET A 1 2.36 -19.10 21.98
N SER A 2 1.14 -19.64 22.08
CA SER A 2 0.13 -19.56 21.01
C SER A 2 -0.55 -18.20 21.09
N ILE A 3 -0.28 -17.31 20.13
CA ILE A 3 -0.97 -16.01 20.08
C ILE A 3 -2.43 -16.29 19.65
N PRO A 4 -3.44 -15.78 20.38
CA PRO A 4 -4.84 -15.95 20.00
C PRO A 4 -5.07 -15.42 18.59
N GLU A 5 -5.79 -16.14 17.73
CA GLU A 5 -5.95 -15.80 16.30
C GLU A 5 -6.40 -14.33 16.09
N GLY A 6 -7.30 -13.81 16.92
CA GLY A 6 -7.75 -12.41 16.84
C GLY A 6 -6.71 -11.37 17.28
N THR A 7 -5.71 -11.75 18.09
CA THR A 7 -4.66 -10.83 18.56
C THR A 7 -3.68 -10.50 17.45
N LEU A 8 -3.33 -11.47 16.61
CA LEU A 8 -2.42 -11.25 15.48
C LEU A 8 -3.06 -10.29 14.46
N SER A 9 -4.32 -10.52 14.08
CA SER A 9 -5.04 -9.65 13.15
C SER A 9 -5.18 -8.22 13.70
N LEU A 10 -5.41 -8.06 15.01
CA LEU A 10 -5.49 -6.74 15.64
C LEU A 10 -4.13 -6.00 15.60
N ILE A 11 -3.03 -6.69 15.95
CA ILE A 11 -1.69 -6.10 15.90
C ILE A 11 -1.33 -5.69 14.48
N VAL A 12 -1.59 -6.57 13.51
CA VAL A 12 -1.38 -6.30 12.09
C VAL A 12 -2.23 -5.13 11.62
N ALA A 13 -3.50 -5.06 12.03
CA ALA A 13 -4.38 -3.97 11.67
C ALA A 13 -3.85 -2.62 12.19
N ILE A 14 -3.47 -2.55 13.47
CA ILE A 14 -2.91 -1.33 14.06
C ILE A 14 -1.60 -0.95 13.37
N GLY A 15 -0.70 -1.91 13.16
CA GLY A 15 0.59 -1.67 12.51
C GLY A 15 0.46 -1.19 11.06
N ALA A 16 -0.44 -1.81 10.30
CA ALA A 16 -0.73 -1.42 8.92
C ALA A 16 -1.37 -0.03 8.84
N SER A 17 -2.35 0.28 9.72
CA SER A 17 -2.95 1.61 9.80
C SER A 17 -1.94 2.69 10.15
N LEU A 18 -1.07 2.46 11.13
CA LEU A 18 0.00 3.40 11.48
C LEU A 18 0.97 3.60 10.30
N THR A 19 1.34 2.52 9.62
CA THR A 19 2.22 2.59 8.45
C THR A 19 1.59 3.42 7.32
N MET A 20 0.29 3.24 7.05
CA MET A 20 -0.44 4.05 6.07
C MET A 20 -0.46 5.53 6.45
N LEU A 21 -0.75 5.85 7.71
CA LEU A 21 -0.79 7.23 8.20
C LEU A 21 0.57 7.92 8.09
N VAL A 22 1.65 7.23 8.49
CA VAL A 22 3.02 7.75 8.36
C VAL A 22 3.41 7.91 6.89
N GLY A 23 3.11 6.91 6.05
CA GLY A 23 3.39 6.99 4.62
C GLY A 23 2.67 8.14 3.93
N LEU A 24 1.39 8.35 4.26
CA LEU A 24 0.60 9.49 3.77
C LEU A 24 1.26 10.80 4.19
N TRP A 25 1.58 10.93 5.48
CA TRP A 25 2.24 12.13 6.00
C TRP A 25 3.56 12.42 5.28
N LEU A 26 4.40 11.40 5.04
CA LEU A 26 5.65 11.55 4.30
C LEU A 26 5.42 11.97 2.84
N VAL A 27 4.41 11.42 2.15
CA VAL A 27 4.10 11.82 0.77
C VAL A 27 3.65 13.27 0.72
N PHE A 28 2.76 13.69 1.63
CA PHE A 28 2.29 15.07 1.70
C PHE A 28 3.39 16.06 2.09
N ASP A 29 4.24 15.72 3.06
CA ASP A 29 5.39 16.53 3.44
C ASP A 29 6.37 16.69 2.26
N ARG A 30 6.63 15.60 1.51
CA ARG A 30 7.49 15.61 0.32
C ARG A 30 6.90 16.48 -0.80
N LEU A 31 5.59 16.41 -1.03
CA LEU A 31 4.87 17.23 -2.01
C LEU A 31 4.99 18.71 -1.66
N LYS A 32 4.70 19.06 -0.40
CA LYS A 32 4.78 20.43 0.09
C LYS A 32 6.19 21.00 0.00
N LYS A 33 7.22 20.22 0.36
CA LYS A 33 8.63 20.64 0.27
C LYS A 33 9.12 20.86 -1.16
N LYS A 34 8.51 20.18 -2.14
CA LYS A 34 8.84 20.34 -3.55
C LYS A 34 8.00 21.40 -4.25
N ASP A 35 7.06 22.02 -3.54
CA ASP A 35 6.05 22.94 -4.10
C ASP A 35 5.36 22.33 -5.35
N GLN A 36 5.08 21.03 -5.28
CA GLN A 36 4.50 20.26 -6.37
C GLN A 36 3.10 19.78 -5.96
N GLY A 37 2.16 19.87 -6.91
CA GLY A 37 0.85 19.24 -6.78
C GLY A 37 0.91 17.71 -6.91
N PHE A 38 -0.25 17.08 -6.98
CA PHE A 38 -0.34 15.64 -7.24
C PHE A 38 0.06 15.34 -8.68
N GLY A 39 1.28 14.82 -8.87
CA GLY A 39 1.74 14.28 -10.14
C GLY A 39 1.63 12.75 -10.22
N PRO A 40 1.96 12.15 -11.37
CA PRO A 40 1.95 10.70 -11.57
C PRO A 40 2.78 9.94 -10.52
N ASN A 41 3.93 10.49 -10.14
CA ASN A 41 4.81 9.87 -9.15
C ASN A 41 4.21 9.89 -7.73
N SER A 42 3.50 10.96 -7.38
CA SER A 42 2.85 11.10 -6.07
C SER A 42 1.62 10.20 -5.96
N LEU A 43 0.85 10.07 -7.06
CA LEU A 43 -0.24 9.10 -7.17
C LEU A 43 0.27 7.66 -6.99
N LYS A 44 1.37 7.30 -7.66
CA LYS A 44 2.02 6.00 -7.48
C LYS A 44 2.45 5.77 -6.02
N ALA A 45 3.07 6.77 -5.40
CA ALA A 45 3.48 6.68 -4.01
C ALA A 45 2.29 6.47 -3.06
N LEU A 46 1.20 7.21 -3.27
CA LEU A 46 -0.05 7.02 -2.51
C LEU A 46 -0.62 5.61 -2.71
N GLY A 47 -0.67 5.14 -3.95
CA GLY A 47 -1.14 3.77 -4.25
C GLY A 47 -0.33 2.72 -3.49
N ILE A 48 1.01 2.81 -3.49
CA ILE A 48 1.88 1.87 -2.74
C ILE A 48 1.62 1.96 -1.24
N VAL A 49 1.60 3.18 -0.70
CA VAL A 49 1.43 3.45 0.74
C VAL A 49 0.11 2.89 1.26
N LEU A 50 -0.94 2.90 0.44
CA LEU A 50 -2.25 2.39 0.84
C LEU A 50 -2.40 0.89 0.58
N PHE A 51 -1.91 0.41 -0.58
CA PHE A 51 -2.21 -0.94 -1.05
C PHE A 51 -1.36 -2.01 -0.39
N ILE A 52 -0.07 -1.76 -0.14
CA ILE A 52 0.81 -2.76 0.49
C ILE A 52 0.36 -3.08 1.93
N PRO A 53 0.09 -2.09 2.80
CA PRO A 53 -0.42 -2.38 4.14
C PRO A 53 -1.81 -3.03 4.12
N ALA A 54 -2.69 -2.64 3.17
CA ALA A 54 -3.99 -3.26 3.00
C ALA A 54 -3.90 -4.74 2.60
N LEU A 55 -2.98 -5.10 1.69
CA LEU A 55 -2.73 -6.49 1.34
C LEU A 55 -2.25 -7.32 2.53
N LEU A 56 -1.41 -6.74 3.38
CA LEU A 56 -0.91 -7.39 4.59
C LEU A 56 -2.03 -7.60 5.62
N MET A 57 -2.95 -6.64 5.77
CA MET A 57 -4.17 -6.83 6.57
C MET A 57 -5.03 -7.98 6.03
N VAL A 58 -5.31 -7.99 4.72
CA VAL A 58 -6.18 -8.99 4.08
C VAL A 58 -5.57 -10.38 4.19
N SER A 59 -4.27 -10.53 3.94
CA SER A 59 -3.60 -11.84 3.99
C SER A 59 -3.61 -12.49 5.38
N VAL A 60 -3.67 -11.67 6.44
CA VAL A 60 -3.69 -12.15 7.83
C VAL A 60 -5.12 -12.27 8.37
N SER A 61 -6.08 -11.49 7.85
CA SER A 61 -7.45 -11.45 8.37
C SER A 61 -8.39 -12.41 7.66
N VAL A 62 -8.12 -12.73 6.38
CA VAL A 62 -8.94 -13.67 5.62
C VAL A 62 -8.41 -15.08 5.82
N LYS A 63 -9.22 -15.92 6.44
CA LYS A 63 -8.91 -17.35 6.59
C LYS A 63 -8.85 -18.01 5.20
N ASP A 64 -7.87 -18.88 5.01
CA ASP A 64 -7.64 -19.61 3.76
C ASP A 64 -7.39 -18.69 2.54
N PHE A 65 -6.72 -17.56 2.75
CA PHE A 65 -6.34 -16.66 1.65
C PHE A 65 -5.41 -17.37 0.66
N LYS A 66 -5.86 -17.50 -0.59
CA LYS A 66 -5.13 -18.19 -1.65
C LYS A 66 -3.87 -17.41 -2.03
N THR A 67 -2.74 -18.12 -2.08
CA THR A 67 -1.45 -17.53 -2.46
C THR A 67 -1.45 -17.04 -3.90
N GLU A 68 -2.24 -17.66 -4.79
CA GLU A 68 -2.43 -17.24 -6.17
C GLU A 68 -3.14 -15.88 -6.25
N THR A 69 -4.14 -15.65 -5.39
CA THR A 69 -4.82 -14.35 -5.29
C THR A 69 -3.87 -13.27 -4.79
N LEU A 70 -3.04 -13.59 -3.80
CA LEU A 70 -2.01 -12.68 -3.30
C LEU A 70 -1.01 -12.32 -4.41
N ALA A 71 -0.52 -13.31 -5.17
CA ALA A 71 0.39 -13.10 -6.28
C ALA A 71 -0.25 -12.24 -7.39
N ALA A 72 -1.52 -12.47 -7.72
CA ALA A 72 -2.25 -11.66 -8.69
C ALA A 72 -2.38 -10.20 -8.23
N LEU A 73 -2.74 -9.97 -6.96
CA LEU A 73 -2.85 -8.63 -6.39
C LEU A 73 -1.48 -7.94 -6.29
N LEU A 74 -0.41 -8.66 -5.98
CA LEU A 74 0.95 -8.10 -6.05
C LEU A 74 1.35 -7.75 -7.48
N GLY A 75 0.96 -8.57 -8.45
CA GLY A 75 1.19 -8.32 -9.87
C GLY A 75 0.48 -7.06 -10.37
N THR A 76 -0.76 -6.79 -9.93
CA THR A 76 -1.47 -5.56 -10.28
C THR A 76 -0.82 -4.33 -9.66
N VAL A 77 -0.34 -4.42 -8.42
CA VAL A 77 0.43 -3.33 -7.79
C VAL A 77 1.73 -3.09 -8.51
N ALA A 78 2.50 -4.15 -8.80
CA ALA A 78 3.75 -4.03 -9.55
C ALA A 78 3.50 -3.40 -10.92
N GLY A 79 2.44 -3.83 -11.63
CA GLY A 79 2.02 -3.22 -12.89
C GLY A 79 1.65 -1.75 -12.74
N TYR A 80 0.89 -1.37 -11.71
CA TYR A 80 0.55 0.02 -11.43
C TYR A 80 1.79 0.88 -11.17
N VAL A 81 2.73 0.39 -10.35
CA VAL A 81 3.96 1.11 -9.98
C VAL A 81 4.91 1.24 -11.16
N LEU A 82 5.10 0.16 -11.91
CA LEU A 82 6.00 0.10 -13.06
C LEU A 82 5.42 0.76 -14.31
N SER A 83 4.10 0.94 -14.39
CA SER A 83 3.47 1.62 -15.53
C SER A 83 4.07 3.00 -15.67
N GLN A 84 4.88 3.25 -16.68
CA GLN A 84 5.33 4.61 -16.95
C GLN A 84 4.08 5.42 -17.28
N SER A 85 3.92 6.61 -16.67
CA SER A 85 2.99 7.56 -17.27
C SER A 85 3.58 7.84 -18.63
N LYS A 86 2.98 7.31 -19.69
CA LYS A 86 3.24 7.77 -21.04
C LYS A 86 3.04 9.29 -20.94
N GLY A 87 4.14 10.03 -20.97
CA GLY A 87 4.06 11.46 -21.20
C GLY A 87 3.28 11.57 -22.48
N ASP A 88 2.14 12.25 -22.42
CA ASP A 88 1.44 12.68 -23.61
C ASP A 88 2.35 13.76 -24.22
N ASP A 89 3.40 13.30 -24.92
CA ASP A 89 4.28 14.13 -25.72
C ASP A 89 3.46 14.48 -26.98
N THR A 90 2.59 15.47 -26.83
CA THR A 90 2.02 16.26 -27.94
C THR A 90 2.96 17.39 -28.30
#